data_AF-A0A9E3KDE0-F1
#
_entry.id   AF-A0A9E3KDE0-F1
#
_cell.length_a   1.000
_cell.length_b   1.000
_cell.length_c   1.000
_cell.angle_alpha   90.00
_cell.angle_beta   90.00
_cell.angle_gamma   90.00
#
_symmetry.space_group_name_H-M   'P 1'
#
loop_
_entity.id
_entity.type
_entity.pdbx_description
1 polymer ?
#
loop_
_entity_poly.entity_id
_entity_poly.type
_entity_poly.pdbx_seq_one_letter_code
_entity_poly.pdbx_strand_id
1 'polypeptide(L)' 'MLELLTSETPNGWKAAIIIEELGVDYKVTPISLSKLEQKQDWYVALNPNGR' A
#
# COMPACT_ATOMS: atom_id res chain seq x y z
N MET A 1 3.21 -2.48 -14.21
CA MET A 1 2.86 -3.53 -13.23
C MET A 1 2.30 -2.80 -12.02
N LEU A 2 1.10 -3.15 -11.57
CA LEU A 2 0.50 -2.51 -10.40
C LEU A 2 1.22 -2.99 -9.13
N GLU A 3 1.51 -2.09 -8.21
CA GLU A 3 2.11 -2.42 -6.91
C GLU A 3 1.26 -1.81 -5.79
N LEU A 4 0.83 -2.66 -4.85
CA LEU A 4 0.07 -2.29 -3.68
C LEU A 4 1.00 -2.24 -2.48
N LEU A 5 1.42 -1.03 -2.10
CA LEU A 5 2.08 -0.78 -0.82
C LEU A 5 1.00 -0.71 0.26
N THR A 6 1.00 -1.65 1.20
CA THR A 6 -0.13 -1.79 2.13
C THR A 6 0.28 -2.38 3.48
N SER A 7 -0.61 -2.21 4.46
CA SER A 7 -0.56 -2.83 5.77
C SER A 7 -1.97 -3.35 6.11
N GLU A 8 -2.06 -4.24 7.11
CA GLU A 8 -3.29 -4.87 7.58
C GLU A 8 -4.26 -3.87 8.24
N THR A 9 -4.86 -3.00 7.42
CA THR A 9 -5.78 -1.95 7.84
C THR A 9 -7.02 -1.96 6.96
N PRO A 10 -8.17 -1.43 7.42
CA PRO A 10 -9.37 -1.33 6.59
C PRO A 10 -9.13 -0.59 5.26
N ASN A 11 -8.23 0.39 5.22
CA ASN A 11 -7.93 1.11 3.97
C ASN A 11 -7.07 0.28 3.02
N GLY A 12 -6.12 -0.52 3.54
CA GLY A 12 -5.35 -1.47 2.75
C GLY A 12 -6.24 -2.55 2.11
N TRP A 13 -7.19 -3.08 2.86
CA TRP A 13 -8.12 -4.11 2.37
C TRP A 13 -9.07 -3.60 1.29
N LYS A 14 -9.55 -2.34 1.37
CA LYS A 14 -10.39 -1.75 0.31
C LYS A 14 -9.70 -1.80 -1.06
N ALA A 15 -8.41 -1.44 -1.09
CA ALA A 15 -7.62 -1.46 -2.32
C ALA A 15 -7.38 -2.90 -2.80
N ALA A 16 -7.04 -3.82 -1.90
CA ALA A 16 -6.85 -5.23 -2.27
C ALA A 16 -8.13 -5.84 -2.87
N ILE A 17 -9.29 -5.64 -2.24
CA ILE A 17 -10.57 -6.19 -2.70
C ILE A 17 -10.87 -5.74 -4.14
N ILE A 18 -10.78 -4.44 -4.44
CA ILE A 18 -11.11 -3.98 -5.79
C ILE A 18 -10.11 -4.48 -6.84
N ILE A 19 -8.83 -4.63 -6.48
CA ILE A 19 -7.82 -5.16 -7.40
C ILE A 19 -8.13 -6.63 -7.74
N GLU A 20 -8.50 -7.43 -6.74
CA GLU A 20 -8.94 -8.82 -6.94
C GLU A 20 -10.21 -8.91 -7.78
N GLU A 21 -11.23 -8.09 -7.49
CA GLU A 21 -12.50 -8.05 -8.26
C GLU A 21 -12.27 -7.68 -9.75
N LEU A 22 -11.24 -6.87 -10.03
CA LEU A 22 -10.88 -6.49 -11.40
C LEU A 22 -10.03 -7.54 -12.12
N GLY A 23 -9.50 -8.55 -11.41
CA GLY A 23 -8.71 -9.64 -11.98
C GLY A 23 -7.42 -9.17 -12.67
N VAL A 24 -6.79 -8.12 -12.16
CA VAL A 24 -5.55 -7.55 -12.74
C VAL A 24 -4.31 -8.03 -12.01
N ASP A 25 -3.22 -8.23 -12.74
CA ASP A 25 -1.93 -8.61 -12.15
C ASP A 25 -1.34 -7.47 -11.32
N TYR A 26 -0.96 -7.79 -10.08
CA TYR A 26 -0.35 -6.85 -9.16
C TYR A 26 0.65 -7.51 -8.21
N LYS A 27 1.57 -6.70 -7.68
CA LYS A 27 2.51 -7.09 -6.64
C LYS A 27 2.08 -6.46 -5.32
N VAL A 28 2.21 -7.20 -4.22
CA VAL A 28 2.03 -6.66 -2.86
C VAL A 28 3.39 -6.37 -2.25
N THR A 29 3.56 -5.17 -1.72
CA THR A 29 4.71 -4.79 -0.90
C THR A 29 4.21 -4.37 0.49
N PRO A 30 4.40 -5.22 1.52
CA PRO A 30 3.97 -4.88 2.86
C PRO A 30 4.84 -3.74 3.41
N ILE A 31 4.20 -2.79 4.09
CA ILE A 31 4.89 -1.74 4.86
C ILE A 31 4.56 -1.87 6.34
N SER A 32 5.55 -1.62 7.19
CA SER A 32 5.40 -1.64 8.63
C SER A 32 5.03 -0.26 9.17
N LEU A 33 3.75 -0.08 9.51
CA LEU A 33 3.28 1.15 10.16
C LEU A 33 3.86 1.36 11.56
N SER A 34 4.18 0.27 12.27
CA SER A 34 4.80 0.32 13.60
C SER A 34 6.27 0.77 13.56
N LYS A 35 6.96 0.51 12.44
CA LYS A 35 8.33 1.01 12.19
C LYS A 35 8.34 2.36 11.46
N LEU A 36 7.18 2.98 11.26
CA LEU A 36 7.02 4.27 10.57
C LEU A 36 7.59 4.28 9.14
N GLU A 37 7.51 3.16 8.42
CA GLU A 37 8.00 3.06 7.03
C GLU A 37 7.25 4.03 6.10
N GLN A 38 5.96 4.28 6.35
CA GLN A 38 5.14 5.26 5.64
C GLN A 38 5.59 6.72 5.81
N LYS A 39 6.54 6.98 6.73
CA LYS A 39 7.11 8.30 6.99
C LYS A 39 8.54 8.44 6.49
N GLN A 40 9.14 7.37 5.97
CA GLN A 40 10.48 7.44 5.38
C GLN A 40 10.43 8.23 4.06
N ASP A 41 11.54 8.89 3.73
CA ASP A 41 11.62 9.82 2.59
C ASP A 41 11.16 9.18 1.27
N TRP A 42 11.50 7.90 1.06
CA TRP A 42 11.10 7.17 -0.15
C TRP A 42 9.58 6.97 -0.23
N TYR A 43 8.89 6.76 0.90
CA TYR A 43 7.45 6.59 0.92
C TYR A 43 6.75 7.94 0.78
N VAL A 44 7.24 8.97 1.47
CA VAL A 44 6.67 10.33 1.40
C VAL A 44 6.83 10.93 0.00
N ALA A 45 7.89 10.58 -0.72
CA ALA A 45 8.04 10.94 -2.13
C ALA A 45 6.95 10.34 -3.03
N LEU A 46 6.39 9.18 -2.66
CA LEU A 46 5.30 8.52 -3.37
C LEU A 46 3.92 9.01 -2.91
N ASN A 47 3.73 9.10 -1.60
CA ASN A 47 2.52 9.58 -0.95
C ASN A 47 2.88 10.66 0.09
N PRO A 48 2.78 11.96 -0.25
CA PRO A 48 3.14 13.06 0.65
C PRO A 48 2.36 13.10 1.97
N ASN A 49 1.20 12.43 2.03
CA ASN A 49 0.42 12.29 3.27
C ASN A 49 1.09 11.28 4.25
N GLY A 50 1.95 10.40 3.73
CA GLY A 50 2.60 9.32 4.47
C GLY A 50 1.58 8.38 5.10
N ARG A 51 0.67 7.85 4.27
CA ARG A 51 -0.39 6.91 4.66
C ARG A 51 -0.38 5.67 3.79
#